data_AF-A0A9R1HK70-F1
#
_entry.id   AF-A0A9R1HK70-F1
#
_cell.length_a   1.000
_cell.length_b   1.000
_cell.length_c   1.000
_cell.angle_alpha   90.00
_cell.angle_beta   90.00
_cell.angle_gamma   90.00
#
_symmetry.space_group_name_H-M   'P 1'
#
loop_
_entity.id
_entity.type
_entity.pdbx_description
1 polymer ?
#
loop_
_entity_poly.entity_id
_entity_poly.type
_entity_poly.pdbx_seq_one_letter_code
_entity_poly.pdbx_strand_id
1 'polypeptide(L)'
;MALPLISCPSCKEKVQMYVSTTEKHDGWVFYRCRSHGVSCDFWRWELEYVEYLVDKHYLVEDAAVDAIGEVEERREHLIAAQELVQMNAPISRSNQAAKKEASCGMSRQQAIALMMLGREVMKLMKMLFVAVVVLGAVAVGLMLKK
;
A
#
# COMPACT_ATOMS: atom_id res chain seq x y z
N MET A 1 -15.82 -0.71 14.40
CA MET A 1 -14.70 -0.91 15.35
C MET A 1 -13.50 -0.02 15.00
N ALA A 2 -12.58 0.23 15.95
CA ALA A 2 -11.34 0.97 15.70
C ALA A 2 -10.13 0.03 15.85
N LEU A 3 -9.30 -0.08 14.81
CA LEU A 3 -8.10 -0.93 14.85
C LEU A 3 -7.02 -0.32 15.74
N PRO A 4 -6.27 -1.14 16.51
CA PRO A 4 -5.21 -0.65 17.38
C PRO A 4 -4.09 0.00 16.56
N LEU A 5 -3.65 1.18 16.97
CA LEU A 5 -2.50 1.89 16.38
C LEU A 5 -1.22 1.50 17.11
N ILE A 6 -0.50 0.51 16.57
CA ILE A 6 0.72 -0.02 17.18
C ILE A 6 1.92 0.91 16.99
N SER A 7 2.97 0.67 17.75
CA SER A 7 4.29 1.21 17.45
C SER A 7 4.89 0.51 16.23
N CYS A 8 5.50 1.28 15.34
CA CYS A 8 6.14 0.77 14.15
C CYS A 8 7.21 -0.26 14.52
N PRO A 9 7.20 -1.47 13.93
CA PRO A 9 8.18 -2.51 14.26
C PRO A 9 9.63 -2.07 13.96
N SER A 10 9.83 -1.28 12.91
CA SER A 10 11.14 -0.87 12.40
C SER A 10 11.77 0.30 13.17
N CYS A 11 11.02 1.36 13.44
CA CYS A 11 11.57 2.59 14.06
C CYS A 11 10.91 2.98 15.38
N LYS A 12 9.99 2.16 15.90
CA LYS A 12 9.24 2.37 17.16
C LYS A 12 8.34 3.61 17.24
N GLU A 13 8.34 4.45 16.21
CA GLU A 13 7.43 5.59 16.07
C GLU A 13 5.98 5.14 15.85
N LYS A 14 4.98 5.99 16.16
CA LYS A 14 3.56 5.60 16.04
C LYS A 14 3.12 5.38 14.59
N VAL A 15 2.36 4.31 14.38
CA VAL A 15 1.57 4.09 13.16
C VAL A 15 0.30 4.94 13.23
N GLN A 16 -0.09 5.54 12.11
CA GLN A 16 -1.29 6.38 11.98
C GLN A 16 -2.17 5.88 10.85
N MET A 17 -3.47 6.11 11.00
CA MET A 17 -4.50 5.84 10.00
C MET A 17 -4.64 7.03 9.05
N TYR A 18 -4.82 6.75 7.77
CA TYR A 18 -5.06 7.73 6.71
C TYR A 18 -6.15 7.22 5.78
N VAL A 19 -6.81 8.16 5.11
CA VAL A 19 -7.79 7.86 4.05
C VAL A 19 -7.19 8.26 2.72
N SER A 20 -7.21 7.35 1.76
CA SER A 20 -6.74 7.58 0.40
C SER A 20 -7.73 8.49 -0.32
N THR A 21 -7.19 9.50 -0.99
CA THR A 21 -7.92 10.41 -1.87
C THR A 21 -7.56 10.17 -3.34
N THR A 22 -7.09 8.96 -3.65
CA THR A 22 -6.68 8.59 -5.02
C THR A 22 -7.91 8.18 -5.81
N GLU A 23 -8.03 8.58 -7.07
CA GLU A 23 -9.24 8.30 -7.89
C GLU A 23 -9.63 6.81 -7.90
N LYS A 24 -8.63 5.92 -7.87
CA LYS A 24 -8.83 4.47 -7.87
C LYS A 24 -9.24 3.90 -6.50
N HIS A 25 -8.83 4.52 -5.41
CA HIS A 25 -9.04 4.00 -4.07
C HIS A 25 -9.52 5.13 -3.15
N ASP A 26 -10.48 5.92 -3.65
CA ASP A 26 -11.00 7.06 -2.90
C ASP A 26 -11.80 6.54 -1.71
N GLY A 27 -11.57 7.13 -0.54
CA GLY A 27 -12.16 6.67 0.71
C GLY A 27 -11.52 5.42 1.32
N TRP A 28 -10.55 4.76 0.66
CA TRP A 28 -9.91 3.57 1.21
C TRP A 28 -8.97 3.91 2.36
N VAL A 29 -9.01 3.14 3.44
CA VAL A 29 -8.17 3.36 4.60
C VAL A 29 -6.82 2.65 4.45
N PHE A 30 -5.75 3.30 4.89
CA PHE A 30 -4.42 2.71 4.99
C PHE A 30 -3.71 3.19 6.25
N TYR A 31 -2.77 2.38 6.72
CA TYR A 31 -1.97 2.62 7.91
C TYR A 31 -0.52 2.83 7.50
N ARG A 32 0.14 3.85 8.03
CA ARG A 32 1.58 4.04 7.82
C ARG A 32 2.28 4.61 9.04
N CYS A 33 3.57 4.34 9.12
CA CYS A 33 4.45 4.97 10.11
C CYS A 33 4.52 6.48 9.87
N ARG A 34 4.59 7.27 10.95
CA ARG A 34 4.79 8.72 10.86
C ARG A 34 6.09 9.10 10.15
N SER A 35 7.15 8.33 10.36
CA SER A 35 8.46 8.54 9.73
C SER A 35 8.57 7.88 8.35
N HIS A 36 7.43 7.54 7.73
CA HIS A 36 7.41 6.93 6.40
C HIS A 36 8.13 7.84 5.39
N GLY A 37 9.12 7.29 4.68
CA GLY A 37 9.86 7.97 3.61
C GLY A 37 11.07 8.77 4.09
N VAL A 38 11.32 8.77 5.40
CA VAL A 38 12.55 9.34 5.99
C VAL A 38 13.46 8.22 6.50
N SER A 39 12.94 7.34 7.34
CA SER A 39 13.71 6.27 7.99
C SER A 39 12.98 4.93 8.08
N CYS A 40 11.77 4.87 7.53
CA CYS A 40 10.91 3.70 7.60
C CYS A 40 10.01 3.63 6.36
N ASP A 41 9.69 2.43 5.92
CA ASP A 41 8.75 2.17 4.81
C ASP A 41 7.54 1.35 5.26
N PHE A 42 7.24 1.34 6.56
CA PHE A 42 6.06 0.65 7.07
C PHE A 42 4.79 1.36 6.62
N TRP A 43 4.04 0.69 5.75
CA TRP A 43 2.68 1.06 5.38
C TRP A 43 1.91 -0.18 4.90
N ARG A 44 0.60 -0.21 5.10
CA ARG A 44 -0.31 -1.30 4.72
C ARG A 44 -1.71 -0.76 4.42
N TRP A 45 -2.43 -1.37 3.49
CA TRP A 45 -3.89 -1.13 3.37
C TRP A 45 -4.62 -1.65 4.61
N GLU A 46 -5.86 -1.21 4.85
CA GLU A 46 -6.63 -1.59 6.05
C GLU A 46 -6.72 -3.11 6.25
N LEU A 47 -7.11 -3.88 5.23
CA LEU A 47 -7.13 -5.36 5.31
C LEU A 47 -5.74 -5.95 5.61
N GLU A 48 -4.70 -5.51 4.89
CA GLU A 48 -3.32 -5.96 5.12
C GLU A 48 -2.83 -5.59 6.53
N TYR A 49 -3.35 -4.51 7.11
CA TYR A 49 -3.05 -4.10 8.47
C TYR A 49 -3.76 -4.99 9.49
N VAL A 50 -5.01 -5.38 9.27
CA VAL A 50 -5.72 -6.35 10.12
C VAL A 50 -4.99 -7.69 10.11
N GLU A 51 -4.67 -8.23 8.92
CA GLU A 51 -3.88 -9.46 8.78
C GLU A 51 -2.55 -9.38 9.55
N TYR A 52 -1.86 -8.24 9.45
CA TYR A 52 -0.62 -8.00 10.19
C TYR A 52 -0.83 -8.00 11.71
N LEU A 53 -1.92 -7.41 12.20
CA LEU A 53 -2.24 -7.39 13.63
C LEU A 53 -2.56 -8.80 14.16
N VAL A 54 -3.26 -9.61 13.36
CA VAL A 54 -3.55 -11.02 13.68
C VAL A 54 -2.26 -11.85 13.73
N ASP A 55 -1.42 -11.75 12.69
CA ASP A 55 -0.14 -12.47 12.59
C ASP A 55 0.83 -12.13 13.74
N LYS A 56 0.72 -10.92 14.31
CA LYS A 56 1.56 -10.46 15.42
C LYS A 56 0.86 -10.55 16.78
N HIS A 57 -0.31 -11.18 16.85
CA HIS A 57 -1.11 -11.37 18.06
C HIS A 57 -1.47 -10.05 18.78
N TYR A 58 -1.63 -8.95 18.03
CA TYR A 58 -2.18 -7.70 18.54
C TYR A 58 -3.71 -7.71 18.58
N LEU A 59 -4.34 -8.61 17.82
CA LEU A 59 -5.76 -8.91 17.90
C LEU A 59 -5.95 -10.36 18.35
N VAL A 60 -6.95 -10.59 19.20
CA VAL A 60 -7.38 -11.92 19.64
C VAL A 60 -8.41 -12.45 18.66
N GLU A 61 -8.47 -13.77 18.42
CA GLU A 61 -9.24 -14.41 17.33
C GLU A 61 -10.66 -13.84 17.14
N ASP A 62 -11.48 -13.78 18.19
CA ASP A 62 -12.86 -13.27 18.06
C ASP A 62 -12.89 -11.80 17.56
N ALA A 63 -12.05 -10.95 18.15
CA ALA A 63 -11.92 -9.55 17.75
C ALA A 63 -11.29 -9.38 16.35
N ALA A 64 -10.51 -10.37 15.89
CA ALA A 64 -9.94 -10.39 14.56
C ALA A 64 -10.99 -10.72 13.50
N VAL A 65 -11.83 -11.71 13.75
CA VAL A 65 -12.90 -12.12 12.82
C VAL A 65 -13.89 -10.97 12.64
N ASP A 66 -14.32 -10.33 13.73
CA ASP A 66 -15.20 -9.16 13.67
C ASP A 66 -14.56 -7.99 12.90
N ALA A 67 -13.28 -7.71 13.16
CA ALA A 67 -12.54 -6.65 12.48
C ALA A 67 -12.37 -6.92 10.97
N ILE A 68 -12.11 -8.18 10.58
CA ILE A 68 -12.02 -8.56 9.16
C ILE A 68 -13.38 -8.33 8.49
N GLY A 69 -14.46 -8.85 9.09
CA GLY A 69 -15.81 -8.73 8.52
C GLY A 69 -16.23 -7.28 8.30
N GLU A 70 -16.05 -6.41 9.30
CA GLU A 70 -16.38 -4.99 9.17
C GLU A 70 -15.55 -4.27 8.10
N VAL A 71 -14.26 -4.59 7.98
CA VAL A 71 -13.36 -3.97 7.00
C VAL A 71 -13.70 -4.45 5.58
N GLU A 72 -13.98 -5.74 5.42
CA GLU A 72 -14.40 -6.32 4.13
C GLU A 72 -15.71 -5.70 3.66
N GLU A 73 -16.73 -5.63 4.51
CA GLU A 73 -18.02 -5.00 4.19
C GLU A 73 -17.83 -3.54 3.75
N ARG A 74 -17.06 -2.75 4.52
CA ARG A 74 -16.77 -1.35 4.16
C ARG A 74 -16.08 -1.25 2.80
N ARG A 75 -15.15 -2.16 2.51
CA ARG A 75 -14.40 -2.19 1.25
C ARG A 75 -15.30 -2.52 0.07
N GLU A 76 -16.20 -3.48 0.23
CA GLU A 76 -17.20 -3.83 -0.79
C GLU A 76 -18.11 -2.66 -1.10
N HIS A 77 -18.60 -1.94 -0.09
CA HIS A 77 -19.41 -0.74 -0.28
C HIS A 77 -18.67 0.35 -1.07
N LEU A 78 -17.37 0.57 -0.79
CA LEU A 78 -16.57 1.55 -1.53
C LEU A 78 -16.36 1.15 -2.99
N ILE A 79 -16.13 -0.14 -3.25
CA ILE A 79 -15.99 -0.68 -4.61
C ILE A 79 -17.30 -0.51 -5.38
N ALA A 80 -18.43 -0.91 -4.79
CA ALA A 80 -19.75 -0.76 -5.41
C ALA A 80 -20.09 0.70 -5.69
N ALA A 81 -19.79 1.61 -4.76
CA ALA A 81 -19.98 3.05 -4.96
C ALA A 81 -19.12 3.59 -6.11
N GLN A 82 -17.86 3.14 -6.20
CA GLN A 82 -16.97 3.53 -7.29
C GLN A 82 -17.47 3.03 -8.66
N GLU A 83 -17.96 1.79 -8.72
CA GLU A 83 -18.55 1.23 -9.95
C GLU A 83 -19.79 2.00 -10.40
N LEU A 84 -20.65 2.40 -9.47
CA LEU A 84 -21.80 3.26 -9.76
C LEU A 84 -21.37 4.62 -10.32
N VAL A 85 -20.36 5.25 -9.74
CA VAL A 85 -19.83 6.53 -10.24
C VAL A 85 -19.22 6.35 -11.64
N GLN A 86 -18.49 5.26 -11.87
CA GLN A 86 -17.85 5.00 -13.15
C GLN A 86 -18.85 4.67 -14.27
N MET A 87 -19.93 3.96 -13.95
CA MET A 87 -21.02 3.67 -14.90
C MET A 87 -21.83 4.93 -15.25
N ASN A 88 -21.96 5.86 -14.30
CA ASN A 88 -22.67 7.13 -14.48
C ASN A 88 -21.78 8.28 -14.98
N ALA A 89 -20.48 8.05 -15.18
CA ALA A 89 -19.56 9.06 -15.69
C ALA A 89 -19.94 9.39 -17.16
N PRO A 90 -20.29 10.64 -17.47
CA PRO A 90 -20.63 11.00 -18.84
C PRO A 90 -19.42 10.78 -19.74
N ILE A 91 -19.62 10.00 -20.81
CA ILE A 91 -18.67 9.88 -21.91
C ILE A 91 -18.58 11.27 -22.57
N SER A 92 -17.72 12.13 -22.06
CA SER A 92 -17.43 13.45 -22.64
C SER A 92 -15.93 13.61 -22.77
N ARG A 93 -15.40 12.84 -23.71
CA ARG A 93 -14.09 13.03 -24.31
C ARG A 93 -14.22 14.17 -25.33
N SER A 94 -13.97 15.41 -24.93
CA SER A 94 -13.62 16.51 -25.87
C SER A 94 -13.46 17.85 -25.15
N ASN A 95 -12.21 18.32 -25.14
CA ASN A 95 -11.77 19.72 -25.23
C ASN A 95 -12.27 20.72 -24.18
N GLN A 96 -11.37 21.08 -23.25
CA GLN A 96 -11.04 22.50 -23.06
C GLN A 96 -9.63 22.67 -22.49
N ALA A 97 -8.78 23.23 -23.35
CA ALA A 97 -7.49 23.78 -22.97
C ALA A 97 -7.66 25.21 -22.44
N ALA A 98 -6.77 25.55 -21.51
CA ALA A 98 -6.21 26.87 -21.22
C ALA A 98 -6.66 27.64 -19.95
N LYS A 99 -5.62 27.94 -19.14
CA LYS A 99 -5.35 29.18 -18.36
C LYS A 99 -5.85 29.16 -16.90
N LYS A 100 -5.06 29.41 -15.83
CA LYS A 100 -3.76 30.09 -15.65
C LYS A 100 -3.17 29.73 -14.26
N GLU A 101 -1.84 29.73 -14.15
CA GLU A 101 -1.01 29.33 -12.99
C GLU A 101 -0.93 30.37 -11.84
N ALA A 102 -0.62 29.90 -10.61
CA ALA A 102 0.48 30.45 -9.79
C ALA A 102 0.80 29.59 -8.53
N SER A 103 2.10 29.29 -8.39
CA SER A 103 2.87 29.17 -7.13
C SER A 103 3.14 27.79 -6.49
N CYS A 104 4.39 27.34 -6.71
CA CYS A 104 5.28 26.52 -5.88
C CYS A 104 4.69 25.34 -5.09
N GLY A 105 4.70 24.16 -5.73
CA GLY A 105 4.69 22.87 -5.07
C GLY A 105 5.00 21.80 -6.10
N MET A 106 5.90 20.86 -5.80
CA MET A 106 6.15 19.69 -6.67
C MET A 106 4.82 19.14 -7.17
N SER A 107 4.68 19.05 -8.50
CA SER A 107 3.47 18.56 -9.15
C SER A 107 3.14 17.17 -8.60
N ARG A 108 1.91 17.01 -8.08
CA ARG A 108 1.34 15.72 -7.61
C ARG A 108 1.52 14.59 -8.64
N GLN A 109 1.62 14.92 -9.93
CA GLN A 109 1.84 13.97 -11.01
C GLN A 109 3.27 13.38 -11.00
N GLN A 110 4.28 14.13 -10.55
CA GLN A 110 5.66 13.62 -10.42
C GLN A 110 5.80 12.64 -9.25
N ALA A 111 5.06 12.86 -8.15
CA ALA A 111 5.09 11.96 -6.99
C ALA A 111 4.41 10.60 -7.26
N ILE A 112 3.31 10.59 -8.04
CA ILE A 112 2.62 9.36 -8.43
C ILE A 112 3.49 8.52 -9.37
N ALA A 113 4.19 9.16 -10.32
CA ALA A 113 5.14 8.48 -11.21
C ALA A 113 6.33 7.87 -10.44
N LEU A 114 6.88 8.56 -9.44
CA LEU A 114 7.95 8.01 -8.59
C LEU A 114 7.50 6.80 -7.74
N MET A 115 6.28 6.84 -7.20
CA MET A 115 5.75 5.77 -6.36
C MET A 115 5.41 4.50 -7.17
N MET A 116 5.01 4.66 -8.44
CA MET A 116 4.78 3.55 -9.36
C MET A 116 6.08 2.82 -9.72
N LEU A 117 7.19 3.56 -9.84
CA LEU A 117 8.53 2.98 -10.07
C LEU A 117 9.02 2.17 -8.86
N GLY A 118 8.70 2.60 -7.63
CA GLY A 118 9.12 1.95 -6.38
C GLY A 118 8.70 0.48 -6.25
N ARG A 119 7.49 0.13 -6.71
CA ARG A 119 6.99 -1.25 -6.68
C ARG A 119 7.67 -2.16 -7.69
N GLU A 120 7.98 -1.64 -8.88
CA GLU A 120 8.72 -2.37 -9.93
C GLU A 120 10.16 -2.65 -9.49
N VAL A 121 10.88 -1.64 -8.97
CA VAL A 121 12.25 -1.84 -8.49
C VAL A 121 12.33 -2.80 -7.30
N MET A 122 11.32 -2.82 -6.41
CA MET A 122 11.31 -3.75 -5.28
C MET A 122 11.04 -5.20 -5.71
N LYS A 123 10.18 -5.42 -6.72
CA LYS A 123 9.97 -6.74 -7.33
C LYS A 123 11.24 -7.24 -8.02
N LEU A 124 11.89 -6.39 -8.81
CA LEU A 124 13.14 -6.73 -9.50
C LEU A 124 14.27 -7.01 -8.51
N MET A 125 14.41 -6.22 -7.45
CA MET A 125 15.43 -6.42 -6.42
C MET A 125 15.23 -7.76 -5.69
N LYS A 126 13.99 -8.12 -5.35
CA LYS A 126 13.68 -9.43 -4.73
C LYS A 126 13.99 -10.59 -5.67
N MET A 127 13.62 -10.48 -6.95
CA MET A 127 13.90 -11.52 -7.96
C MET A 127 15.41 -11.71 -8.16
N LEU A 128 16.16 -10.61 -8.25
CA LEU A 128 17.62 -10.64 -8.39
C LEU A 128 18.29 -11.32 -7.19
N PHE A 129 17.84 -10.99 -5.97
CA PHE A 129 18.39 -11.59 -4.75
C PHE A 129 18.18 -13.11 -4.72
N VAL A 130 16.98 -13.57 -5.04
CA VAL A 130 16.69 -15.01 -5.15
C VAL A 130 17.56 -15.68 -6.21
N ALA A 131 17.72 -15.06 -7.38
CA ALA A 131 18.57 -15.60 -8.45
C ALA A 131 20.04 -15.74 -8.02
N VAL A 132 20.60 -14.73 -7.34
CA VAL A 132 22.00 -14.77 -6.85
C VAL A 132 22.18 -15.87 -5.81
N VAL A 133 21.24 -16.02 -4.87
CA VAL A 133 21.30 -17.07 -3.85
C VAL A 133 21.24 -18.46 -4.48
N VAL A 134 20.35 -18.66 -5.45
CA VAL A 134 20.23 -19.94 -6.17
C VAL A 134 21.50 -20.25 -6.97
N LEU A 135 22.01 -19.29 -7.75
CA LEU A 135 23.24 -19.46 -8.52
C LEU A 135 24.45 -19.75 -7.61
N GLY A 136 24.54 -19.06 -6.48
CA GLY A 136 25.56 -19.31 -5.47
C GLY A 136 25.47 -20.71 -4.88
N ALA A 137 24.27 -21.16 -4.49
CA ALA A 137 24.06 -22.50 -3.97
C ALA A 137 24.40 -23.60 -4.99
N VAL A 138 24.05 -23.40 -6.27
CA VAL A 138 24.41 -24.32 -7.36
C VAL A 138 25.94 -24.35 -7.56
N ALA A 139 26.60 -23.20 -7.58
CA ALA A 139 28.06 -23.12 -7.72
C ALA A 139 28.77 -23.83 -6.56
N VAL A 140 28.35 -23.59 -5.31
CA VAL A 140 28.90 -24.26 -4.12
C VAL A 140 28.63 -25.77 -4.18
N GLY A 141 27.43 -26.20 -4.56
CA GLY A 141 27.10 -27.61 -4.73
C GLY A 141 27.95 -28.32 -5.79
N LEU A 142 28.30 -27.64 -6.88
CA LEU A 142 29.20 -28.16 -7.91
C LEU A 142 30.66 -28.22 -7.45
N MET A 143 31.10 -27.30 -6.59
CA MET A 143 32.45 -27.30 -6.02
C MET A 143 32.63 -28.37 -4.93
N LEU A 144 31.58 -28.68 -4.16
CA LEU A 144 31.58 -29.74 -3.15
C LEU A 144 31.41 -31.15 -3.73
N LYS A 145 31.04 -31.25 -5.01
CA LYS A 145 30.85 -32.52 -5.72
C LYS A 145 32.07 -32.91 -6.59
N LYS A 146 33.17 -32.16 -6.48
CA LYS A 146 34.51 -32.57 -6.94
C LYS A 146 35.28 -33.19 -5.78
#